data_AF-A0A3D0RXA5-F1
#
_entry.id   AF-A0A3D0RXA5-F1
#
_cell.length_a   1.000
_cell.length_b   1.000
_cell.length_c   1.000
_cell.angle_alpha   90.00
_cell.angle_beta   90.00
_cell.angle_gamma   90.00
#
_symmetry.space_group_name_H-M   'P 1'
#
loop_
_entity.id
_entity.type
_entity.pdbx_description
1 polymer ?
#
loop_
_entity_poly.entity_id
_entity_poly.type
_entity_poly.pdbx_seq_one_letter_code
_entity_poly.pdbx_strand_id
1 'polypeptide(L)'
;MKLIERYVSEVGKNLPLIKGREDIEKELRSTLEDMLEERAEKAGRPVDEAMEIELLKEYGSPNKVAMTYNPQPYLIGPRMFPFFLTVLKIVIPIVVIVLLVLTGIQAVTETPLMGREFINIIGDGLAGIVSAAITA
;
A
#
# COMPACT_ATOMS: atom_id res chain seq x y z
N MET A 1 -17.11 13.80 -24.58
CA MET A 1 -16.12 14.60 -23.82
C MET A 1 -16.36 14.63 -22.31
N LYS A 2 -17.60 14.71 -21.81
CA LYS A 2 -17.86 14.67 -20.35
C LYS A 2 -17.42 13.35 -19.68
N LEU A 3 -17.37 12.24 -20.43
CA LEU A 3 -16.98 10.93 -19.90
C LEU A 3 -15.46 10.80 -19.78
N ILE A 4 -14.69 11.23 -20.79
CA ILE A 4 -13.23 11.28 -20.71
C ILE A 4 -12.77 12.15 -19.53
N GLU A 5 -13.30 13.37 -19.37
CA GLU A 5 -12.94 14.23 -18.24
C GLU A 5 -13.21 13.55 -16.89
N ARG A 6 -14.37 12.92 -16.76
CA ARG A 6 -14.73 12.18 -15.55
C ARG A 6 -13.82 10.98 -15.32
N TYR A 7 -13.50 10.24 -16.37
CA TYR A 7 -12.59 9.10 -16.33
C TYR A 7 -11.19 9.52 -15.86
N VAL A 8 -10.62 10.55 -16.48
CA VAL A 8 -9.31 11.11 -16.13
C VAL A 8 -9.30 11.60 -14.69
N SER A 9 -10.35 12.29 -14.25
CA SER A 9 -10.48 12.73 -12.87
C SER A 9 -10.49 11.56 -11.88
N GLU A 10 -11.19 10.47 -12.21
CA GLU A 10 -11.19 9.25 -11.39
C GLU A 10 -9.83 8.53 -11.40
N VAL A 11 -9.12 8.47 -12.54
CA VAL A 11 -7.74 7.96 -12.58
C VAL A 11 -6.86 8.80 -11.67
N GLY A 12 -6.95 10.12 -11.79
CA GLY A 12 -6.26 11.10 -10.97
C GLY A 12 -6.41 10.85 -9.48
N LYS A 13 -7.64 10.65 -9.01
CA LYS A 13 -7.94 10.35 -7.59
C LYS A 13 -7.24 9.10 -7.06
N ASN A 14 -6.98 8.13 -7.94
CA ASN A 14 -6.32 6.87 -7.59
C ASN A 14 -4.80 6.91 -7.83
N LEU A 15 -4.25 8.01 -8.36
CA LEU A 15 -2.81 8.17 -8.48
C LEU A 15 -2.17 8.34 -7.09
N PRO A 16 -0.92 7.85 -6.91
CA PRO A 16 -0.18 8.11 -5.69
C PRO A 16 -0.02 9.63 -5.47
N LEU A 17 0.25 10.05 -4.23
CA LEU A 17 0.61 11.44 -3.90
C LEU A 17 2.03 11.77 -4.40
N ILE A 18 2.26 11.60 -5.70
CA ILE A 18 3.50 11.91 -6.41
C ILE A 18 3.39 13.27 -7.08
N LYS A 19 4.52 13.96 -7.22
CA LYS A 19 4.62 15.16 -8.07
C LYS A 19 4.35 14.76 -9.52
N GLY A 20 3.62 15.59 -10.27
CA GLY A 20 3.30 15.34 -11.68
C GLY A 20 1.92 14.73 -11.94
N ARG A 21 1.04 14.63 -10.93
CA ARG A 21 -0.34 14.16 -11.11
C ARG A 21 -1.11 14.92 -12.20
N GLU A 22 -1.03 16.26 -12.19
CA GLU A 22 -1.71 17.08 -13.19
C GLU A 22 -1.17 16.86 -14.60
N ASP A 23 0.13 16.58 -14.73
CA ASP A 23 0.75 16.30 -16.03
C ASP A 23 0.29 14.94 -16.56
N ILE A 24 0.21 13.93 -15.70
CA ILE A 24 -0.35 12.61 -16.03
C ILE A 24 -1.83 12.74 -16.46
N GLU A 25 -2.64 13.50 -15.72
CA GLU A 25 -4.05 13.73 -16.08
C GLU A 25 -4.17 14.42 -17.47
N LYS A 26 -3.33 15.41 -17.76
CA LYS A 26 -3.31 16.09 -19.07
C LYS A 26 -2.87 15.17 -20.20
N GLU A 27 -1.79 14.41 -20.00
CA GLU A 27 -1.26 13.45 -20.97
C GLU A 27 -2.29 12.35 -21.29
N LEU A 28 -2.90 11.79 -20.25
CA LEU A 28 -3.94 10.77 -20.40
C LEU A 28 -5.16 11.29 -21.14
N ARG A 29 -5.61 12.51 -20.84
CA ARG A 29 -6.71 13.15 -21.56
C ARG A 29 -6.39 13.29 -23.05
N SER A 30 -5.23 13.87 -23.38
CA SER A 30 -4.80 14.06 -24.77
C SER A 30 -4.76 12.72 -25.51
N THR A 31 -4.18 11.69 -24.89
CA THR A 31 -4.08 10.35 -25.49
C THR A 31 -5.46 9.75 -25.78
N LEU A 32 -6.40 9.88 -24.85
CA LEU A 32 -7.76 9.35 -25.05
C LEU A 32 -8.55 10.13 -26.11
N GLU A 33 -8.33 11.45 -26.21
CA GLU A 33 -8.93 12.29 -27.25
C GLU A 33 -8.38 11.93 -28.63
N ASP A 34 -7.06 11.78 -28.77
CA ASP A 34 -6.41 11.38 -30.02
C ASP A 34 -6.88 9.99 -30.49
N MET A 35 -6.96 9.02 -29.57
CA MET A 35 -7.48 7.68 -29.86
C MET A 35 -8.95 7.70 -30.30
N LEU A 36 -9.76 8.60 -29.74
CA LEU A 36 -11.17 8.72 -30.08
C LEU A 36 -11.35 9.35 -31.47
N GLU A 37 -10.54 10.36 -31.80
CA GLU A 37 -10.52 11.00 -33.12
C GLU A 37 -10.10 10.00 -34.21
N GLU A 38 -9.03 9.22 -33.97
CA GLU A 38 -8.58 8.18 -34.90
C GLU A 38 -9.67 7.12 -35.15
N ARG A 39 -10.45 6.75 -34.12
CA ARG A 39 -11.59 5.83 -34.28
C ARG A 39 -12.72 6.43 -35.09
N ALA A 40 -13.02 7.71 -34.89
CA ALA A 40 -14.04 8.43 -35.65
C ALA A 40 -13.66 8.50 -37.13
N GLU A 41 -12.41 8.83 -37.44
CA GLU A 41 -11.88 8.83 -38.81
C GLU A 41 -11.99 7.45 -39.46
N LYS A 42 -11.54 6.39 -38.78
CA LYS A 42 -11.62 5.01 -39.29
C LYS A 42 -13.04 4.52 -39.51
N ALA A 43 -13.98 4.94 -38.65
CA ALA A 43 -15.38 4.57 -38.76
C ALA A 43 -16.16 5.45 -39.77
N GLY A 44 -15.54 6.52 -40.28
CA GLY A 44 -16.17 7.46 -41.22
C GLY A 44 -17.41 8.17 -40.64
N ARG A 45 -17.49 8.30 -39.31
CA ARG A 45 -18.62 8.91 -38.60
C ARG A 45 -18.10 9.82 -37.49
N PRO A 46 -18.85 10.88 -37.11
CA PRO A 46 -18.43 11.73 -36.00
C PRO A 46 -18.36 10.93 -34.69
N VAL A 47 -17.56 11.44 -33.76
CA VAL A 47 -17.48 10.93 -32.39
C VAL A 47 -18.87 10.87 -31.77
N ASP A 48 -19.25 9.72 -31.24
CA ASP A 48 -20.47 9.54 -30.47
C ASP A 48 -20.20 8.95 -29.08
N GLU A 49 -21.19 9.04 -28.20
CA GLU A 49 -21.08 8.58 -26.81
C GLU A 49 -20.84 7.08 -26.73
N ALA A 50 -21.37 6.28 -27.67
CA ALA A 50 -21.17 4.84 -27.70
C ALA A 50 -19.70 4.48 -27.97
N MET A 51 -19.06 5.19 -28.91
CA MET A 51 -17.63 5.05 -29.21
C MET A 51 -16.76 5.49 -28.03
N GLU A 52 -17.12 6.59 -27.35
CA GLU A 52 -16.42 7.04 -26.13
C GLU A 52 -16.51 5.98 -25.02
N ILE A 53 -17.69 5.40 -24.79
CA ILE A 53 -17.90 4.33 -23.81
C ILE A 53 -17.11 3.07 -24.18
N GLU A 54 -17.13 2.67 -25.45
CA GLU A 54 -16.41 1.49 -25.94
C GLU A 54 -14.89 1.65 -25.74
N LEU A 55 -14.34 2.80 -26.13
CA LEU A 55 -12.94 3.15 -25.91
C LEU A 55 -12.56 3.07 -24.42
N LEU A 56 -13.33 3.71 -23.53
CA LEU A 56 -13.02 3.72 -22.11
C LEU A 56 -13.14 2.33 -21.46
N LYS A 57 -14.07 1.49 -21.93
CA LYS A 57 -14.19 0.09 -21.48
C LYS A 57 -12.98 -0.74 -21.89
N GLU A 58 -12.51 -0.55 -23.12
CA GLU A 58 -11.33 -1.24 -23.65
C GLU A 58 -10.05 -0.79 -22.94
N TYR A 59 -9.93 0.51 -22.67
CA TYR A 59 -8.79 1.09 -21.95
C TYR A 59 -8.69 0.57 -20.50
N GLY A 60 -9.83 0.27 -19.88
CA GLY A 60 -9.92 -0.43 -18.61
C GLY A 60 -10.37 0.44 -17.44
N SER A 61 -10.40 -0.12 -16.23
CA SER A 61 -10.90 0.61 -15.06
C SER A 61 -9.91 1.69 -14.60
N PRO A 62 -10.39 2.84 -14.08
CA PRO A 62 -9.53 3.92 -13.63
C PRO A 62 -8.44 3.49 -12.64
N ASN A 63 -8.77 2.57 -11.72
CA ASN A 63 -7.82 2.04 -10.74
C ASN A 63 -6.69 1.25 -11.41
N LYS A 64 -7.00 0.43 -12.42
CA LYS A 64 -5.99 -0.37 -13.12
C LYS A 64 -5.03 0.54 -13.89
N VAL A 65 -5.55 1.59 -14.52
CA VAL A 65 -4.73 2.59 -15.22
C VAL A 65 -3.89 3.39 -14.23
N ALA A 66 -4.45 3.85 -13.11
CA ALA A 66 -3.66 4.56 -12.10
C ALA A 66 -2.48 3.72 -11.57
N MET A 67 -2.65 2.40 -11.46
CA MET A 67 -1.58 1.49 -11.05
C MET A 67 -0.43 1.37 -12.06
N THR A 68 -0.65 1.58 -13.36
CA THR A 68 0.44 1.54 -14.35
C THR A 68 1.40 2.71 -14.18
N TYR A 69 0.91 3.86 -13.69
CA TYR A 69 1.72 5.02 -13.31
C TYR A 69 2.42 4.86 -11.95
N ASN A 70 2.11 3.80 -11.20
CA ASN A 70 2.79 3.45 -9.95
C ASN A 70 3.54 2.12 -10.07
N PRO A 71 4.67 2.08 -10.81
CA PRO A 71 5.38 0.84 -11.07
C PRO A 71 5.99 0.21 -9.82
N GLN A 72 6.13 0.96 -8.72
CA GLN A 72 6.76 0.52 -7.48
C GLN A 72 5.95 0.92 -6.25
N PRO A 73 4.80 0.28 -5.97
CA PRO A 73 3.93 0.57 -4.83
C PRO A 73 4.51 0.00 -3.52
N TYR A 74 5.79 0.25 -3.24
CA TYR A 74 6.47 -0.31 -2.08
C TYR A 74 6.33 0.61 -0.87
N LEU A 75 5.88 0.07 0.25
CA LEU A 75 5.94 0.75 1.56
C LEU A 75 7.39 1.02 1.96
N ILE A 76 8.28 0.06 1.67
CA ILE A 76 9.73 0.17 1.85
C ILE A 76 10.37 -0.22 0.51
N GLY A 77 10.93 0.76 -0.19
CA GLY A 77 11.51 0.56 -1.51
C GLY A 77 12.64 -0.50 -1.51
N PRO A 78 12.86 -1.19 -2.64
CA PRO A 78 13.79 -2.32 -2.76
C PRO A 78 15.22 -1.97 -2.35
N ARG A 79 15.63 -0.72 -2.54
CA ARG A 79 16.94 -0.20 -2.11
C ARG A 79 17.10 -0.15 -0.59
N MET A 80 16.03 0.19 0.14
CA MET A 80 16.04 0.33 1.61
C MET A 80 15.64 -0.96 2.33
N PHE A 81 14.99 -1.89 1.63
CA PHE A 81 14.48 -3.13 2.20
C PHE A 81 15.55 -3.99 2.91
N PRO A 82 16.77 -4.20 2.36
CA PRO A 82 17.81 -4.93 3.07
C PRO A 82 18.24 -4.27 4.38
N PHE A 83 18.30 -2.93 4.40
CA PHE A 83 18.63 -2.18 5.61
C PHE A 83 17.53 -2.29 6.67
N PHE A 84 16.26 -2.20 6.26
CA PHE A 84 15.12 -2.45 7.14
C PHE A 84 15.20 -3.84 7.80
N LEU A 85 15.55 -4.89 7.05
CA LEU A 85 15.72 -6.23 7.61
C LEU A 85 16.89 -6.30 8.61
N THR A 86 17.99 -5.60 8.37
CA THR A 86 19.11 -5.53 9.33
C THR A 86 18.68 -4.88 10.64
N VAL A 87 17.94 -3.77 10.58
CA VAL A 87 17.39 -3.11 11.78
C VAL A 87 16.46 -4.06 12.52
N LEU A 88 15.55 -4.74 11.81
CA LEU A 88 14.59 -5.67 12.41
C LEU A 88 15.31 -6.83 13.13
N LYS A 89 16.36 -7.38 12.51
CA LYS A 89 17.21 -8.43 13.10
C LYS A 89 17.94 -8.01 14.37
N ILE A 90 18.17 -6.72 14.57
CA ILE A 90 18.84 -6.18 15.77
C ILE A 90 17.80 -5.83 16.84
N VAL A 91 16.73 -5.14 16.45
CA VAL A 91 15.72 -4.65 17.38
C VAL A 91 14.93 -5.80 18.02
N ILE A 92 14.53 -6.82 17.26
CA ILE A 92 13.75 -7.95 17.80
C ILE A 92 14.49 -8.65 18.96
N PRO A 93 15.75 -9.10 18.81
CA PRO A 93 16.47 -9.74 19.91
C PRO A 93 16.64 -8.84 21.13
N ILE A 94 16.94 -7.54 20.92
CA ILE A 94 17.10 -6.60 22.03
C ILE A 94 15.80 -6.49 22.83
N VAL A 95 14.67 -6.30 22.16
CA VAL A 95 13.35 -6.23 22.80
C VAL A 95 13.06 -7.52 23.56
N VAL A 96 13.30 -8.68 22.96
CA VAL A 96 13.12 -9.98 23.63
C VAL A 96 14.00 -10.10 24.88
N ILE A 97 15.29 -9.75 24.80
CA ILE A 97 16.20 -9.81 25.94
C ILE A 97 15.74 -8.88 27.07
N VAL A 98 15.41 -7.63 26.77
CA VAL A 98 14.93 -6.67 27.76
C VAL A 98 13.69 -7.21 28.48
N LEU A 99 12.74 -7.77 27.73
CA LEU A 99 11.53 -8.34 28.29
C LEU A 99 11.80 -9.57 29.17
N LEU A 100 12.67 -10.48 28.73
CA LEU A 100 13.08 -11.64 29.54
C LEU A 100 13.79 -11.23 30.82
N VAL A 101 14.59 -10.16 30.80
CA VAL A 101 15.24 -9.63 32.00
C VAL A 101 14.21 -9.06 32.96
N LEU A 102 13.27 -8.25 32.47
CA LEU A 102 12.22 -7.66 33.31
C LEU A 102 11.33 -8.72 33.95
N THR A 103 10.87 -9.71 33.19
CA THR A 103 10.05 -10.82 33.72
C THR A 103 10.87 -11.74 34.61
N GLY A 104 12.14 -11.97 34.30
CA GLY A 104 13.06 -12.74 35.13
C GLY A 104 13.29 -12.09 36.51
N ILE A 105 13.45 -10.77 36.57
CA ILE A 105 13.56 -10.03 37.84
C ILE A 105 12.29 -10.24 38.68
N GLN A 106 11.11 -10.06 38.08
CA GLN A 106 9.82 -10.26 38.78
C GLN A 106 9.68 -11.69 39.32
N ALA A 107 10.04 -12.70 38.53
CA ALA A 107 9.96 -14.10 38.94
C ALA A 107 10.85 -14.42 40.16
N VAL A 108 12.04 -13.81 40.23
CA VAL A 108 12.99 -14.01 41.35
C VAL A 108 12.57 -13.25 42.60
N THR A 109 11.89 -12.10 42.47
CA THR A 109 11.46 -11.29 43.61
C THR A 109 10.16 -11.77 44.26
N GLU A 110 9.26 -12.43 43.51
CA GLU A 110 7.91 -12.72 43.99
C GLU A 110 7.62 -14.21 44.29
N THR A 111 8.45 -15.19 43.85
CA THR A 111 8.07 -16.61 43.93
C THR A 111 9.22 -17.61 44.21
N PRO A 112 9.04 -18.63 45.07
CA PRO A 112 9.93 -19.79 45.15
C PRO A 112 9.66 -20.71 43.95
N LEU A 113 10.50 -20.58 42.91
CA LEU A 113 10.45 -21.24 41.60
C LEU A 113 9.78 -22.64 41.57
N MET A 114 8.46 -22.69 41.39
CA MET A 114 7.74 -23.85 40.88
C MET A 114 7.48 -23.64 39.38
N GLY A 115 7.82 -24.65 38.55
CA GLY A 115 7.83 -24.53 37.09
C GLY A 115 6.50 -24.13 36.41
N ARG A 116 5.37 -24.20 37.13
CA ARG A 116 4.05 -23.78 36.63
C ARG A 116 3.88 -22.26 36.62
N GLU A 117 4.46 -21.56 37.59
CA GLU A 117 4.42 -20.10 37.68
C GLU A 117 5.32 -19.46 36.61
N PHE A 118 6.46 -20.08 36.31
CA PHE A 118 7.34 -19.65 35.21
C PHE A 118 6.65 -19.70 33.84
N ILE A 119 5.87 -20.75 33.56
CA ILE A 119 5.11 -20.87 32.31
C ILE A 119 4.05 -19.78 32.20
N ASN A 120 3.38 -19.43 33.30
CA ASN A 120 2.38 -18.37 33.33
C ASN A 120 3.02 -16.99 33.11
N ILE A 121 4.16 -16.69 33.76
CA ILE A 121 4.87 -15.41 33.58
C ILE A 121 5.33 -15.23 32.12
N ILE A 122 5.83 -16.28 31.48
CA ILE A 122 6.17 -16.22 30.05
C ILE A 122 4.92 -16.02 29.20
N GLY A 123 3.84 -16.74 29.50
CA GLY A 123 2.56 -16.61 28.80
C GLY A 123 2.00 -15.19 28.87
N ASP A 124 1.96 -14.62 30.08
CA ASP A 124 1.46 -13.27 30.34
C ASP A 124 2.38 -12.21 29.73
N GLY A 125 3.70 -12.41 29.79
CA GLY A 125 4.68 -11.56 29.12
C GLY A 125 4.49 -11.53 27.59
N LEU A 126 4.30 -12.69 26.96
CA LEU A 126 4.03 -12.80 25.53
C LEU A 126 2.68 -12.17 25.15
N ALA A 127 1.63 -12.40 25.94
CA ALA A 127 0.32 -11.79 25.73
C ALA A 127 0.38 -10.26 25.86
N GLY A 128 1.14 -9.75 26.82
CA GLY A 128 1.40 -8.33 27.00
C GLY A 128 2.08 -7.67 25.80
N ILE A 129 3.06 -8.35 25.18
CA ILE A 129 3.71 -7.87 23.94
C ILE A 129 2.70 -7.72 22.81
N VAL A 130 1.88 -8.76 22.59
CA VAL A 130 0.86 -8.76 21.54
C VAL A 130 -0.15 -7.64 21.78
N SER A 131 -0.61 -7.48 23.03
CA SER A 131 -1.54 -6.42 23.40
C SER A 131 -0.94 -5.02 23.20
N ALA A 132 0.32 -4.81 23.60
CA ALA A 132 1.02 -3.53 23.44
C ALA A 132 1.22 -3.18 21.95
N ALA A 133 1.56 -4.17 21.11
CA ALA A 133 1.70 -3.98 19.68
C ALA A 133 0.37 -3.69 18.95
N ILE A 134 -0.75 -4.21 19.46
CA ILE A 134 -2.10 -3.94 18.89
C ILE A 134 -2.62 -2.56 19.33
N THR A 135 -2.19 -2.08 20.50
CA THR A 135 -2.66 -0.82 21.08
C THR A 135 -1.83 0.40 20.65
N ALA A 136 -0.58 0.17 20.20
CA ALA A 136 0.32 1.20 19.66
C ALA A 136 0.03 1.52 18.19
#